data_AF-A0A1H6XFL5-F1
#
_entry.id   AF-A0A1H6XFL5-F1
#
_cell.length_a   1.000
_cell.length_b   1.000
_cell.length_c   1.000
_cell.angle_alpha   90.00
_cell.angle_beta   90.00
_cell.angle_gamma   90.00
#
_symmetry.space_group_name_H-M   'P 1'
#
loop_
_entity.id
_entity.type
_entity.pdbx_description
1 polymer ?
#
loop_
_entity_poly.entity_id
_entity_poly.type
_entity_poly.pdbx_seq_one_letter_code
_entity_poly.pdbx_strand_id
1 'polypeptide(L)' 'MSKSTYFSSKSVFGQLISLIDTEIIKSAVVKTNSDYYVKKFKSKDHLISMLFCCFAKCNSLREVSGAMLGLSGKT' A
#
# COMPACT_ATOMS: atom_id res chain seq x y z
N MET A 1 -1.80 -16.49 -32.96
CA MET A 1 -1.22 -16.19 -31.62
C MET A 1 -2.25 -15.43 -30.81
N SER A 2 -2.84 -16.03 -29.78
CA SER A 2 -3.80 -15.33 -28.90
C SER A 2 -3.05 -14.37 -27.97
N LYS A 3 -3.11 -13.07 -28.24
CA LYS A 3 -2.69 -12.06 -27.27
C LYS A 3 -3.65 -12.11 -26.09
N SER A 4 -3.18 -12.50 -24.92
CA SER A 4 -3.96 -12.46 -23.71
C SER A 4 -4.33 -11.01 -23.38
N THR A 5 -5.63 -10.70 -23.28
CA THR A 5 -6.16 -9.36 -22.99
C THR A 5 -6.23 -9.04 -21.49
N TYR A 6 -5.35 -9.64 -20.68
CA TYR A 6 -5.27 -9.36 -19.24
C TYR A 6 -4.47 -8.07 -19.01
N PHE A 7 -5.04 -6.94 -19.39
CA PHE A 7 -4.53 -5.64 -18.96
C PHE A 7 -5.04 -5.39 -17.53
N SER A 8 -4.18 -5.61 -16.54
CA SER A 8 -4.50 -5.21 -15.17
C SER A 8 -4.51 -3.68 -15.09
N SER A 9 -5.67 -3.10 -14.80
CA SER A 9 -5.81 -1.67 -14.51
C SER A 9 -5.06 -1.24 -13.24
N LYS A 10 -4.69 -2.21 -12.38
CA LYS A 10 -3.91 -2.00 -11.16
C LYS A 10 -2.43 -1.82 -11.51
N SER A 11 -1.82 -0.78 -10.93
CA SER A 11 -0.36 -0.62 -10.92
C SER A 11 0.38 -1.88 -10.43
N VAL A 12 1.64 -2.07 -10.86
CA VAL A 12 2.49 -3.18 -10.40
C VAL A 12 2.61 -3.18 -8.87
N PHE A 13 2.74 -2.01 -8.25
CA PHE A 13 2.75 -1.87 -6.80
C PHE A 13 1.44 -2.34 -6.17
N GLY A 14 0.28 -1.97 -6.75
CA GLY A 14 -1.02 -2.45 -6.28
C GLY A 14 -1.19 -3.97 -6.39
N GLN A 15 -0.61 -4.60 -7.41
CA GLN A 15 -0.59 -6.06 -7.54
C GLN A 15 0.26 -6.70 -6.44
N LEU A 16 1.44 -6.15 -6.13
CA LEU A 16 2.27 -6.63 -5.02
C LEU A 16 1.57 -6.49 -3.67
N ILE A 17 0.94 -5.34 -3.40
CA ILE A 17 0.17 -5.11 -2.17
C ILE A 17 -1.01 -6.08 -2.08
N SER A 18 -1.62 -6.47 -3.21
CA SER A 18 -2.74 -7.43 -3.22
C SER A 18 -2.34 -8.86 -2.81
N LEU A 19 -1.04 -9.19 -2.78
CA LEU A 19 -0.54 -10.47 -2.26
C LEU A 19 -0.53 -10.52 -0.73
N ILE A 20 -0.65 -9.37 -0.06
CA ILE A 20 -0.67 -9.30 1.40
C ILE A 20 -2.10 -9.58 1.87
N ASP A 21 -2.28 -10.66 2.62
CA ASP A 21 -3.57 -10.98 3.24
C ASP A 21 -3.95 -9.92 4.28
N THR A 22 -5.12 -9.31 4.10
CA THR A 22 -5.66 -8.29 5.00
C THR A 22 -5.99 -8.82 6.39
N GLU A 23 -6.29 -10.12 6.52
CA GLU A 23 -6.62 -10.73 7.82
C GLU A 23 -5.42 -10.76 8.75
N ILE A 24 -4.20 -10.91 8.22
CA ILE A 24 -2.97 -10.83 9.01
C ILE A 24 -2.86 -9.45 9.65
N ILE A 25 -3.07 -8.37 8.87
CA ILE A 25 -3.01 -6.99 9.34
C ILE A 25 -4.09 -6.76 10.40
N LYS A 26 -5.33 -7.18 10.12
CA LYS A 26 -6.47 -7.01 11.03
C LYS A 26 -6.24 -7.73 12.36
N SER A 27 -5.73 -8.96 12.32
CA SER A 27 -5.42 -9.73 13.53
C SER A 27 -4.33 -9.06 14.36
N ALA A 28 -3.30 -8.49 13.73
CA ALA A 28 -2.24 -7.75 14.41
C ALA A 28 -2.79 -6.47 15.06
N VAL A 29 -3.63 -5.72 14.35
CA VAL A 29 -4.26 -4.49 14.86
C VAL A 29 -5.10 -4.77 16.10
N VAL A 30 -5.90 -5.84 16.08
CA VAL A 30 -6.73 -6.21 17.25
C VAL A 30 -5.87 -6.65 18.43
N LYS A 31 -4.82 -7.43 18.19
CA LYS A 31 -3.91 -7.92 19.25
C LYS A 31 -3.16 -6.79 19.94
N THR A 32 -2.78 -5.74 19.22
CA THR A 32 -1.97 -4.62 19.75
C THR A 32 -2.79 -3.37 20.05
N ASN A 33 -4.06 -3.34 19.64
CA ASN A 33 -4.94 -2.17 19.68
C ASN A 33 -4.35 -0.92 18.99
N SER A 34 -3.56 -1.12 17.92
CA SER A 34 -2.75 -0.06 17.29
C SER A 34 -3.59 1.06 16.65
N ASP A 35 -4.81 0.78 16.23
CA ASP A 35 -5.68 1.74 15.53
C ASP A 35 -6.67 2.48 16.46
N TYR A 36 -6.63 2.27 17.78
CA TYR A 36 -7.68 2.72 18.71
C TYR A 36 -7.95 4.24 18.68
N TYR A 37 -6.91 5.06 18.66
CA TYR A 37 -7.02 6.53 18.59
C TYR A 37 -6.73 7.10 17.19
N VAL A 38 -6.57 6.23 16.19
CA VAL A 38 -6.14 6.61 14.86
C VAL A 38 -7.35 6.97 14.01
N LYS A 39 -7.42 8.25 13.59
CA LYS A 39 -8.59 8.78 12.88
C LYS A 39 -8.60 8.51 11.38
N LYS A 40 -7.45 8.64 10.70
CA LYS A 40 -7.37 8.63 9.23
C LYS A 40 -6.28 7.75 8.63
N PHE A 41 -5.12 7.64 9.28
CA PHE A 41 -3.96 6.94 8.73
C PHE A 41 -3.69 5.66 9.54
N LYS A 42 -4.35 4.57 9.16
CA LYS A 42 -4.41 3.32 9.93
C LYS A 42 -3.18 2.45 9.71
N SER A 43 -3.05 1.39 10.49
CA SER A 43 -1.92 0.44 10.39
C SER A 43 -1.69 -0.10 8.98
N LYS A 44 -2.76 -0.33 8.21
CA LYS A 44 -2.66 -0.72 6.79
C LYS A 44 -2.03 0.38 5.93
N ASP A 45 -2.44 1.62 6.12
CA ASP A 45 -1.92 2.77 5.35
C ASP A 45 -0.44 2.99 5.68
N HIS A 46 -0.08 2.93 6.96
CA HIS A 46 1.30 2.94 7.42
C HIS A 46 2.15 1.85 6.76
N LEU A 47 1.67 0.61 6.74
CA LEU A 47 2.38 -0.51 6.12
C LEU A 47 2.63 -0.27 4.62
N ILE A 48 1.59 0.14 3.89
CA ILE A 48 1.69 0.39 2.45
C ILE A 48 2.67 1.54 2.17
N SER A 49 2.62 2.63 2.96
CA SER A 49 3.56 3.75 2.84
C SER A 49 5.01 3.35 3.12
N MET A 50 5.26 2.49 4.11
CA MET A 50 6.60 2.00 4.43
C MET A 50 7.15 1.08 3.33
N LEU A 51 6.33 0.16 2.81
CA LEU A 51 6.71 -0.69 1.68
C LEU A 51 7.03 0.13 0.44
N PHE A 52 6.19 1.13 0.16
CA PHE A 52 6.43 2.06 -0.94
C PHE A 52 7.77 2.79 -0.79
N CYS A 53 8.04 3.32 0.41
CA CYS A 53 9.30 4.00 0.74
C CYS A 53 10.52 3.09 0.47
N CYS A 54 10.47 1.84 0.93
CA CYS A 54 11.55 0.87 0.72
C CYS A 54 11.77 0.55 -0.77
N PHE A 55 10.70 0.32 -1.53
CA PHE A 55 10.81 -0.03 -2.96
C PHE A 55 11.24 1.16 -3.82
N ALA A 56 10.73 2.35 -3.54
CA ALA A 56 11.07 3.57 -4.25
C ALA A 56 12.37 4.23 -3.78
N LYS A 57 13.02 3.69 -2.73
CA LYS A 57 14.22 4.25 -2.08
C LYS A 57 14.03 5.72 -1.69
N CYS A 58 12.84 6.07 -1.20
CA CYS A 58 12.58 7.41 -0.71
C CYS A 58 13.38 7.63 0.59
N ASN A 59 14.03 8.78 0.71
CA ASN A 59 14.80 9.15 1.91
C ASN A 59 14.08 10.19 2.77
N SER A 60 12.97 10.75 2.27
CA SER A 60 12.17 11.74 2.98
C SER A 60 10.67 11.50 2.86
N LEU A 61 9.92 11.94 3.87
CA LEU A 61 8.45 11.91 3.83
C LEU A 61 7.87 12.71 2.66
N ARG A 62 8.59 13.74 2.19
CA ARG A 62 8.17 14.55 1.04
C ARG A 62 8.24 13.77 -0.27
N GLU A 63 9.28 12.95 -0.45
CA GLU A 63 9.40 12.06 -1.62
C GLU A 63 8.32 10.99 -1.59
N VAL A 64 8.08 10.38 -0.41
CA VAL A 64 7.02 9.37 -0.25
C VAL A 64 5.66 9.98 -0.57
N SER A 65 5.31 11.12 0.02
CA SER A 65 4.00 11.75 -0.20
C SER A 65 3.81 12.23 -1.65
N GLY A 66 4.84 12.83 -2.26
CA GLY A 66 4.79 13.29 -3.64
C GLY A 66 4.64 12.14 -4.63
N ALA A 67 5.39 11.05 -4.44
CA ALA A 67 5.31 9.89 -5.32
C ALA A 67 4.02 9.09 -5.13
N MET A 68 3.54 8.91 -3.89
CA MET A 68 2.23 8.29 -3.62
C MET A 68 1.07 9.10 -4.19
N LEU A 69 1.13 10.44 -4.17
CA LEU A 69 0.15 11.28 -4.85
C LEU A 69 0.14 11.07 -6.37
N GLY A 70 1.31 10.88 -6.99
CA GLY A 70 1.41 10.55 -8.42
C GLY A 70 0.86 9.17 -8.80
N LEU A 71 0.72 8.28 -7.83
CA LEU A 71 0.06 6.97 -7.97
C LEU A 71 -1.44 7.02 -7.67
N SER A 72 -1.92 8.10 -7.05
CA SER A 72 -3.34 8.31 -6.77
C SER A 72 -4.11 8.41 -8.08
N GLY A 73 -5.04 7.47 -8.31
CA GLY A 73 -5.81 7.35 -9.56
C GLY A 73 -5.43 6.17 -10.46
N LYS A 74 -4.41 5.37 -10.10
CA LYS A 74 -3.98 4.13 -10.81
C LYS A 74 -4.05 2.86 -9.95
N THR A 75 -4.84 2.92 -8.87
CA THR A 75 -5.09 1.84 -7.90
C THR A 75 -6.34 1.06 -8.23
#